data_AF-A0A1C5SNN0-F1
#
_entry.id   AF-A0A1C5SNN0-F1
#
_cell.length_a   1.000
_cell.length_b   1.000
_cell.length_c   1.000
_cell.angle_alpha   90.00
_cell.angle_beta   90.00
_cell.angle_gamma   90.00
#
_symmetry.space_group_name_H-M   'P 1'
#
loop_
_entity.id
_entity.type
_entity.pdbx_description
1 polymer ?
#
loop_
_entity_poly.entity_id
_entity_poly.type
_entity_poly.pdbx_seq_one_letter_code
_entity_poly.pdbx_strand_id
1 'polypeptide(L)'
;MTSEEIKATYSMRDILTKCGLPAPNRAGFCHCPFHKGDREPSMKIYDKDFHCFACGANGDIFDFVSRFYNISFKDAFRMLGGDYKKNDSFASNLTIYRAKKESAMKRKKAERECQRRKLIYDLIGIYREYMNRAEPLSDAWCDCYNAMQMMIYRADVMEERAGNEKLNRI
;
A
#
# COMPACT_ATOMS: atom_id res chain seq x y z
N MET A 1 -20.43 10.18 -11.60
CA MET A 1 -20.68 9.16 -12.65
C MET A 1 -19.84 7.94 -12.34
N THR A 2 -20.28 6.72 -12.67
CA THR A 2 -19.46 5.50 -12.59
C THR A 2 -18.49 5.40 -13.77
N SER A 3 -17.55 4.44 -13.73
CA SER A 3 -16.59 4.22 -14.83
C SER A 3 -17.29 3.89 -16.14
N GLU A 4 -18.37 3.10 -16.06
CA GLU A 4 -19.16 2.66 -17.20
C GLU A 4 -19.95 3.82 -17.80
N GLU A 5 -20.55 4.66 -16.95
CA GLU A 5 -21.26 5.87 -17.38
C GLU A 5 -20.33 6.85 -18.11
N ILE A 6 -19.10 7.03 -17.61
CA ILE A 6 -18.10 7.88 -18.26
C ILE A 6 -17.67 7.28 -19.61
N LYS A 7 -17.41 5.97 -19.66
CA LYS A 7 -17.08 5.26 -20.91
C LYS A 7 -18.22 5.33 -21.93
N ALA A 8 -19.47 5.33 -21.50
CA ALA A 8 -20.61 5.53 -22.39
C ALA A 8 -20.69 6.97 -22.90
N THR A 9 -20.39 7.95 -22.04
CA THR A 9 -20.52 9.39 -22.32
C THR A 9 -19.47 9.92 -23.29
N TYR A 10 -18.20 9.52 -23.12
CA TYR A 10 -17.10 10.03 -23.93
C TYR A 10 -16.66 9.02 -25.00
N SER A 11 -16.40 9.51 -26.20
CA SER A 11 -15.57 8.83 -27.19
C SER A 11 -14.10 9.20 -27.01
N MET A 12 -13.19 8.42 -27.58
CA MET A 12 -11.77 8.79 -27.62
C MET A 12 -11.51 10.11 -28.34
N ARG A 13 -12.33 10.47 -29.33
CA ARG A 13 -12.22 11.77 -30.01
C ARG A 13 -12.52 12.93 -29.07
N ASP A 14 -13.49 12.77 -28.18
CA ASP A 14 -13.80 13.77 -27.15
C ASP A 14 -12.62 13.93 -26.18
N ILE A 15 -11.96 12.83 -25.83
CA ILE A 15 -10.77 12.83 -24.98
C ILE A 15 -9.62 13.57 -25.64
N LEU A 16 -9.34 13.32 -26.93
CA LEU A 16 -8.32 14.06 -27.68
C LEU A 16 -8.59 15.56 -27.66
N THR A 17 -9.84 15.95 -27.90
CA THR A 17 -10.28 17.36 -27.89
C THR A 17 -10.07 17.99 -26.52
N LYS A 18 -10.45 17.30 -25.43
CA LYS A 18 -10.21 17.75 -24.06
C LYS A 18 -8.72 17.88 -23.71
N CYS A 19 -7.86 17.05 -24.31
CA CYS A 19 -6.42 17.10 -24.12
C CYS A 19 -5.74 18.16 -25.02
N GLY A 20 -6.51 18.89 -25.84
CA GLY A 20 -5.96 19.89 -26.77
C GLY A 20 -5.20 19.28 -27.95
N LEU A 21 -5.47 18.00 -28.28
CA LEU A 21 -4.83 17.31 -29.39
C LEU A 21 -5.63 17.47 -30.68
N PRO A 22 -4.95 17.48 -31.85
CA PRO A 22 -5.63 17.57 -33.14
C PRO A 22 -6.54 16.35 -33.38
N ALA A 23 -7.63 16.58 -34.10
CA ALA A 23 -8.51 15.51 -34.52
C ALA A 23 -7.75 14.51 -35.42
N PRO A 24 -8.08 13.20 -35.34
CA PRO A 24 -7.48 12.21 -36.23
C PRO A 24 -7.88 12.49 -37.69
N ASN A 25 -7.03 12.03 -38.62
CA ASN A 25 -7.30 12.15 -40.05
C ASN A 25 -8.51 11.30 -40.48
N ARG A 26 -8.87 11.34 -41.78
CA ARG A 26 -10.01 10.57 -42.33
C ARG A 26 -9.92 9.06 -42.10
N ALA A 27 -8.71 8.51 -41.96
CA ALA A 27 -8.46 7.11 -41.68
C ALA A 27 -8.45 6.78 -40.17
N GLY A 28 -8.63 7.77 -39.30
CA GLY A 28 -8.64 7.60 -37.84
C GLY A 28 -7.25 7.63 -37.19
N PHE A 29 -6.21 8.12 -37.88
CA PHE A 29 -4.85 8.17 -37.36
C PHE A 29 -4.45 9.58 -36.89
N CYS A 30 -3.64 9.65 -35.82
CA CYS A 30 -2.99 10.86 -35.32
C CYS A 30 -1.55 10.55 -34.87
N HIS A 31 -0.75 11.61 -34.63
CA HIS A 31 0.56 11.44 -34.01
C HIS A 31 0.39 11.02 -32.54
N CYS A 32 1.20 10.05 -32.12
CA CYS A 32 1.16 9.54 -30.75
C CYS A 32 1.80 10.55 -29.79
N PRO A 33 1.10 11.01 -28.74
CA PRO A 33 1.69 11.90 -27.73
C PRO A 33 2.64 11.18 -26.76
N PHE A 34 2.68 9.84 -26.78
CA PHE A 34 3.43 9.03 -25.81
C PHE A 34 4.85 8.68 -26.27
N HIS A 35 5.26 9.08 -27.48
CA HIS A 35 6.64 8.93 -27.93
C HIS A 35 7.02 10.06 -28.89
N LYS A 36 8.30 10.11 -29.27
CA LYS A 36 8.87 11.08 -30.21
C LYS A 36 9.52 10.36 -31.39
N GLY A 37 9.72 11.08 -32.50
CA GLY A 37 10.47 10.57 -33.66
C GLY A 37 9.59 9.97 -34.78
N ASP A 38 8.28 10.12 -34.65
CA ASP A 38 7.33 9.65 -35.65
C ASP A 38 7.16 10.64 -36.79
N ARG A 39 7.48 10.23 -38.02
CA ARG A 39 7.30 11.08 -39.22
C ARG A 39 5.87 11.05 -39.74
N GLU A 40 5.19 9.92 -39.59
CA GLU A 40 3.82 9.69 -40.05
C GLU A 40 2.89 9.49 -38.84
N PRO A 41 1.57 9.66 -38.94
CA PRO A 41 0.66 9.35 -37.85
C PRO A 41 0.63 7.84 -37.49
N SER A 42 1.19 7.43 -36.35
CA SER A 42 1.23 6.01 -35.93
C SER A 42 0.12 5.55 -34.97
N MET A 43 -0.67 6.46 -34.39
CA MET A 43 -1.73 6.11 -33.44
C MET A 43 -3.08 6.07 -34.11
N LYS A 44 -3.76 4.91 -34.06
CA LYS A 44 -5.14 4.77 -34.50
C LYS A 44 -6.10 4.97 -33.34
N ILE A 45 -7.12 5.78 -33.61
CA ILE A 45 -8.17 6.15 -32.67
C ILE A 45 -9.45 5.43 -33.07
N TYR A 46 -9.94 4.57 -32.18
CA TYR A 46 -11.25 3.93 -32.30
C TYR A 46 -12.29 4.73 -31.51
N ASP A 47 -13.49 4.18 -31.34
CA ASP A 47 -14.56 4.89 -30.63
C ASP A 47 -14.27 5.01 -29.12
N LYS A 48 -13.76 3.94 -28.48
CA LYS A 48 -13.58 3.86 -27.01
C LYS A 48 -12.15 3.58 -26.56
N ASP A 49 -11.28 3.24 -27.50
CA ASP A 49 -9.90 2.82 -27.27
C ASP A 49 -8.94 3.38 -28.32
N PHE A 50 -7.64 3.26 -28.06
CA PHE A 50 -6.58 3.68 -28.96
C PHE A 50 -5.49 2.61 -29.05
N HIS A 51 -4.76 2.64 -30.16
CA HIS A 51 -3.58 1.79 -30.34
C HIS A 51 -2.50 2.51 -31.16
N CYS A 52 -1.30 2.60 -30.62
CA CYS A 52 -0.13 3.13 -31.31
C CYS A 52 0.71 1.99 -31.89
N PHE A 53 0.84 1.94 -33.21
CA PHE A 53 1.60 0.89 -33.88
C PHE A 53 3.13 1.05 -33.80
N ALA A 54 3.63 2.25 -33.46
CA ALA A 54 5.06 2.50 -33.30
C ALA A 54 5.61 2.13 -31.91
N CYS A 55 4.95 2.57 -30.83
CA CYS A 55 5.42 2.33 -29.45
C CYS A 55 4.61 1.29 -28.64
N GLY A 56 3.55 0.73 -29.22
CA GLY A 56 2.69 -0.27 -28.56
C GLY A 56 1.75 0.30 -27.48
N ALA A 57 1.72 1.62 -27.28
CA ALA A 57 0.80 2.23 -26.33
C ALA A 57 -0.66 1.97 -26.75
N ASN A 58 -1.46 1.45 -25.82
CA ASN A 58 -2.86 1.11 -26.02
C ASN A 58 -3.65 1.29 -24.72
N GLY A 59 -4.97 1.23 -24.84
CA GLY A 59 -5.89 1.27 -23.70
C GLY A 59 -7.16 2.04 -24.02
N ASP A 60 -7.94 2.29 -22.98
CA ASP A 60 -9.20 3.04 -23.06
C ASP A 60 -9.01 4.55 -22.77
N ILE A 61 -10.13 5.27 -22.67
CA ILE A 61 -10.18 6.70 -22.33
C ILE A 61 -9.43 7.05 -21.03
N PHE A 62 -9.45 6.18 -20.02
CA PHE A 62 -8.77 6.41 -18.74
C PHE A 62 -7.29 6.12 -18.87
N ASP A 63 -6.90 5.05 -19.57
CA ASP A 63 -5.49 4.76 -19.84
C ASP A 63 -4.84 5.91 -20.61
N PHE A 64 -5.53 6.46 -21.61
CA PHE A 64 -5.04 7.59 -22.38
C PHE A 64 -4.79 8.81 -21.49
N VAL A 65 -5.82 9.22 -20.73
CA VAL A 65 -5.74 10.39 -19.83
C VAL A 65 -4.68 10.20 -18.75
N SER A 66 -4.66 9.02 -18.13
CA SER A 66 -3.70 8.63 -17.10
C SER A 66 -2.27 8.78 -17.61
N ARG A 67 -1.97 8.25 -18.81
CA ARG A 67 -0.65 8.35 -19.44
C ARG A 67 -0.32 9.76 -19.91
N PHE A 68 -1.29 10.47 -20.47
CA PHE A 68 -1.09 11.81 -21.04
C PHE A 68 -0.76 12.84 -19.96
N TYR A 69 -1.47 12.80 -18.84
CA TYR A 69 -1.23 13.70 -17.70
C TYR A 69 -0.27 13.12 -16.66
N ASN A 70 0.18 11.87 -16.83
CA ASN A 70 0.99 11.14 -15.86
C ASN A 70 0.35 11.12 -14.45
N ILE A 71 -0.92 10.73 -14.39
CA ILE A 71 -1.74 10.70 -13.16
C ILE A 71 -2.26 9.28 -12.89
N SER A 72 -2.75 9.03 -11.68
CA SER A 72 -3.36 7.74 -11.35
C SER A 72 -4.72 7.55 -12.04
N PHE A 73 -5.18 6.31 -12.18
CA PHE A 73 -6.55 6.01 -12.64
C PHE A 73 -7.61 6.77 -11.83
N LYS A 74 -7.41 6.90 -10.51
CA LYS A 74 -8.33 7.59 -9.61
C LYS A 74 -8.46 9.07 -9.97
N ASP A 75 -7.36 9.70 -10.34
CA ASP A 75 -7.33 11.11 -10.73
C ASP A 75 -7.88 11.28 -12.15
N ALA A 76 -7.54 10.39 -13.08
CA ALA A 76 -8.14 10.36 -14.42
C ALA A 76 -9.66 10.19 -14.35
N PHE A 77 -10.15 9.29 -13.50
CA PHE A 77 -11.57 9.08 -13.23
C PHE A 77 -12.24 10.36 -12.75
N ARG A 78 -11.66 11.05 -11.75
CA ARG A 78 -12.18 12.33 -11.25
C ARG A 78 -12.14 13.43 -12.30
N MET A 79 -11.07 13.50 -13.09
CA MET A 79 -10.91 14.51 -14.14
C MET A 79 -11.97 14.38 -15.25
N LEU A 80 -12.43 13.15 -15.51
CA LEU A 80 -13.51 12.87 -16.47
C LEU A 80 -14.92 12.97 -15.85
N GLY A 81 -15.08 13.49 -14.64
CA GLY A 81 -16.38 13.67 -13.98
C GLY A 81 -16.84 12.48 -13.14
N GLY A 82 -15.93 11.54 -12.87
CA GLY A 82 -16.12 10.48 -11.91
C GLY A 82 -16.20 11.02 -10.50
N ASP A 83 -17.16 10.50 -9.73
CA ASP A 83 -17.28 10.84 -8.32
C ASP A 83 -17.36 9.55 -7.51
N TYR A 84 -16.51 9.47 -6.49
CA TYR A 84 -16.58 8.40 -5.51
C TYR A 84 -17.65 8.78 -4.51
N LYS A 85 -18.93 8.58 -4.88
CA LYS A 85 -20.00 8.60 -3.89
C LYS A 85 -19.62 7.56 -2.84
N LYS A 86 -19.29 8.01 -1.62
CA LYS A 86 -19.11 7.08 -0.50
C LYS A 86 -20.36 6.23 -0.44
N ASN A 87 -20.20 4.91 -0.56
CA ASN A 87 -21.27 4.01 -0.22
C ASN A 87 -21.45 4.09 1.30
N ASP A 88 -22.28 5.03 1.72
CA ASP A 88 -22.60 5.32 3.13
C ASP A 88 -23.60 4.29 3.69
N SER A 89 -23.74 3.15 3.02
CA SER A 89 -24.49 2.03 3.56
C SER A 89 -23.93 1.67 4.93
N PHE A 90 -24.85 1.51 5.88
CA PHE A 90 -24.55 1.04 7.23
C PHE A 90 -23.65 -0.20 7.22
N ALA A 91 -23.84 -1.13 6.27
CA ALA A 91 -23.03 -2.33 6.12
C ALA A 91 -21.57 -2.03 5.74
N SER A 92 -21.36 -1.07 4.83
CA SER A 92 -20.03 -0.59 4.43
C SER A 92 -19.32 0.08 5.61
N ASN A 93 -20.02 0.99 6.29
CA ASN A 93 -19.51 1.68 7.47
C ASN A 93 -19.16 0.72 8.61
N LEU A 94 -20.00 -0.29 8.86
CA LEU A 94 -19.75 -1.31 9.88
C LEU A 94 -18.51 -2.16 9.57
N THR A 95 -18.32 -2.54 8.31
CA THR A 95 -17.13 -3.30 7.87
C THR A 95 -15.85 -2.47 8.06
N ILE A 96 -15.87 -1.19 7.66
CA ILE A 96 -14.77 -0.26 7.85
C ILE A 96 -14.48 -0.08 9.34
N TYR A 97 -15.52 0.11 10.16
CA TYR A 97 -15.38 0.26 11.61
C TYR A 97 -14.75 -0.98 12.26
N ARG A 98 -15.23 -2.18 11.90
CA ARG A 98 -14.67 -3.45 12.41
C ARG A 98 -13.19 -3.61 12.03
N ALA A 99 -12.83 -3.37 10.78
CA ALA A 99 -11.44 -3.45 10.32
C ALA A 99 -10.52 -2.44 11.04
N LYS A 100 -11.00 -1.20 11.25
CA LYS A 100 -10.28 -0.18 12.02
C LYS A 100 -10.10 -0.60 13.48
N LYS A 101 -11.16 -1.10 14.12
CA LYS A 101 -11.12 -1.56 15.51
C LYS A 101 -10.17 -2.74 15.68
N GLU A 102 -10.24 -3.73 14.79
CA GLU A 102 -9.34 -4.88 14.79
C GLU A 102 -7.87 -4.46 14.63
N SER A 103 -7.58 -3.59 13.67
CA SER A 103 -6.22 -3.04 13.45
C SER A 103 -5.71 -2.28 14.67
N ALA A 104 -6.57 -1.48 15.32
CA ALA A 104 -6.22 -0.78 16.55
C ALA A 104 -5.94 -1.74 17.72
N MET A 105 -6.72 -2.82 17.86
CA MET A 105 -6.49 -3.85 18.88
C MET A 105 -5.19 -4.61 18.61
N LYS A 106 -4.92 -5.00 17.37
CA LYS A 106 -3.66 -5.63 16.95
C LYS A 106 -2.46 -4.73 17.27
N ARG A 107 -2.54 -3.44 16.94
CA ARG A 107 -1.49 -2.47 17.26
C ARG A 107 -1.25 -2.35 18.76
N LYS A 108 -2.31 -2.24 19.57
CA LYS A 108 -2.20 -2.16 21.04
C LYS A 108 -1.61 -3.44 21.65
N LYS A 109 -1.94 -4.61 21.11
CA LYS A 109 -1.35 -5.89 21.52
C LYS A 109 0.15 -5.93 21.19
N ALA A 110 0.52 -5.60 19.96
CA ALA A 110 1.93 -5.55 19.54
C ALA A 110 2.76 -4.55 20.33
N GLU A 111 2.19 -3.39 20.67
CA GLU A 111 2.83 -2.38 21.52
C GLU A 111 3.10 -2.92 22.94
N ARG A 112 2.11 -3.58 23.56
CA ARG A 112 2.28 -4.22 24.86
C ARG A 112 3.34 -5.32 24.85
N GLU A 113 3.38 -6.13 23.79
CA GLU A 113 4.40 -7.16 23.60
C GLU A 113 5.79 -6.55 23.44
N CYS A 114 5.91 -5.47 22.66
CA CYS A 114 7.16 -4.72 22.51
C CYS A 114 7.65 -4.14 23.84
N GLN A 115 6.75 -3.52 24.61
CA GLN A 115 7.06 -2.98 25.94
C GLN A 115 7.47 -4.08 26.92
N ARG A 116 6.75 -5.20 26.96
CA ARG A 116 7.08 -6.35 27.81
C ARG A 116 8.46 -6.91 27.46
N ARG A 117 8.76 -7.06 26.17
CA ARG A 117 10.06 -7.53 25.70
C ARG A 117 11.18 -6.59 26.13
N LYS A 118 11.01 -5.30 25.91
CA LYS A 118 11.98 -4.28 26.33
C LYS A 118 12.27 -4.38 27.83
N LEU A 119 11.22 -4.45 28.66
CA LEU A 119 11.37 -4.58 30.11
C LEU A 119 12.17 -5.82 30.51
N ILE A 120 11.96 -6.96 29.83
CA ILE A 120 12.71 -8.19 30.13
C ILE A 120 14.21 -8.01 29.85
N TYR A 121 14.58 -7.43 28.71
CA TYR A 121 15.99 -7.16 28.41
C TYR A 121 16.60 -6.10 29.33
N ASP A 122 15.84 -5.05 29.68
CA ASP A 122 16.29 -4.04 30.64
C ASP A 122 16.58 -4.70 32.00
N LEU A 123 15.70 -5.60 32.48
CA LEU A 123 15.90 -6.36 33.72
C LEU A 123 17.12 -7.29 33.65
N ILE A 124 17.35 -7.98 32.53
CA ILE A 124 18.57 -8.80 32.33
C ILE A 124 19.81 -7.92 32.50
N GLY A 125 19.83 -6.74 31.87
CA GLY A 125 20.93 -5.79 31.97
C GLY A 125 21.15 -5.30 33.40
N ILE A 126 20.06 -4.94 34.10
CA ILE A 126 20.11 -4.50 35.49
C ILE A 126 20.67 -5.61 36.39
N TYR A 127 20.12 -6.82 36.36
CA TYR A 127 20.60 -7.90 37.22
C TYR A 127 22.05 -8.27 36.94
N ARG A 128 22.48 -8.26 35.67
CA ARG A 128 23.87 -8.48 35.30
C ARG A 128 24.81 -7.46 35.92
N GLU A 129 24.43 -6.18 35.88
CA GLU A 129 25.23 -5.09 36.45
C GLU A 129 25.34 -5.21 37.98
N TYR A 130 24.23 -5.48 38.67
CA TYR A 130 24.24 -5.68 40.12
C TYR A 130 25.04 -6.92 40.54
N MET A 131 24.90 -8.03 39.81
CA MET A 131 25.67 -9.25 40.03
C MET A 131 27.18 -9.01 39.91
N ASN A 132 27.62 -8.22 38.93
CA ASN A 132 29.03 -7.89 38.74
C ASN A 132 29.62 -7.04 39.88
N ARG A 133 28.77 -6.31 40.62
CA ARG A 133 29.18 -5.47 41.75
C ARG A 133 29.08 -6.17 43.11
N ALA A 134 28.28 -7.24 43.19
CA ALA A 134 28.12 -8.02 44.40
C ALA A 134 29.34 -8.93 44.65
N GLU A 135 29.60 -9.22 45.93
CA GLU A 135 30.61 -10.23 46.29
C GLU A 135 30.21 -11.60 45.70
N PRO A 136 31.12 -12.29 45.00
CA PRO A 136 30.81 -13.59 44.40
C PRO A 136 30.22 -14.56 45.41
N LEU A 137 29.12 -15.23 45.04
CA LEU A 137 28.39 -16.21 45.86
C LEU A 137 27.74 -15.66 47.14
N SER A 138 27.68 -14.33 47.31
CA SER A 138 26.80 -13.72 48.32
C SER A 138 25.32 -13.89 47.99
N ASP A 139 24.44 -13.71 48.97
CA ASP A 139 22.97 -13.76 48.76
C ASP A 139 22.53 -12.79 47.65
N ALA A 140 23.06 -11.57 47.66
CA ALA A 140 22.77 -10.57 46.63
C ALA A 140 23.23 -11.00 45.23
N TRP A 141 24.39 -11.68 45.15
CA TRP A 141 24.89 -12.24 43.88
C TRP A 141 23.97 -13.36 43.38
N CYS A 142 23.62 -14.31 44.26
CA CYS A 142 22.75 -15.44 43.96
C CYS A 142 21.35 -14.99 43.52
N ASP A 143 20.77 -14.01 44.20
CA ASP A 143 19.46 -13.44 43.84
C ASP A 143 19.49 -12.80 42.45
N CYS A 144 20.52 -11.99 42.17
CA CYS A 144 20.67 -11.35 40.85
C CYS A 144 20.88 -12.40 39.75
N TYR A 145 21.73 -13.41 39.99
CA TYR A 145 21.96 -14.49 39.04
C TYR A 145 20.66 -15.24 38.73
N ASN A 146 19.93 -15.68 39.75
CA ASN A 146 18.67 -16.41 39.60
C ASN A 146 17.61 -15.57 38.89
N ALA A 147 17.45 -14.31 39.27
CA ALA A 147 16.49 -13.39 38.65
C ALA A 147 16.85 -13.14 37.16
N MET A 148 18.14 -12.99 36.84
CA MET A 148 18.63 -12.85 35.47
C MET A 148 18.31 -14.11 34.65
N GLN A 149 18.62 -15.31 35.15
CA GLN A 149 18.31 -16.58 34.47
C GLN A 149 16.80 -16.72 34.19
N MET A 150 15.96 -16.32 35.14
CA MET A 150 14.51 -16.31 34.93
C MET A 150 14.06 -15.34 33.83
N MET A 151 14.73 -14.18 33.68
CA MET A 151 14.42 -13.25 32.60
C MET A 151 14.92 -13.74 31.24
N ILE A 152 16.10 -14.38 31.19
CA ILE A 152 16.63 -15.02 29.97
C ILE A 152 15.65 -16.09 29.49
N TYR A 153 15.23 -17.01 30.36
CA TYR A 153 14.23 -18.02 30.02
C TYR A 153 12.92 -17.40 29.47
N ARG A 154 12.46 -16.30 30.07
CA ARG A 154 11.27 -15.58 29.57
C ARG A 154 11.49 -14.96 28.19
N ALA A 155 12.70 -14.48 27.90
CA ALA A 155 13.07 -13.97 26.58
C ALA A 155 13.02 -15.09 25.53
N ASP A 156 13.64 -16.23 25.82
CA ASP A 156 13.68 -17.40 24.93
C ASP A 156 12.27 -17.89 24.59
N VAL A 157 11.40 -18.06 25.60
CA VAL A 157 9.99 -18.45 25.41
C VAL A 157 9.23 -17.44 24.55
N MET A 158 9.53 -16.14 24.66
CA MET A 158 8.90 -15.13 23.79
C MET A 158 9.39 -15.22 22.34
N GLU A 159 10.67 -15.49 22.13
CA GLU A 159 11.27 -15.63 20.81
C GLU A 159 10.75 -16.88 20.10
N GLU A 160 10.68 -18.02 20.79
CA GLU A 160 10.10 -19.27 20.26
C GLU A 160 8.64 -19.09 19.83
N ARG A 161 7.81 -18.43 20.66
CA ARG A 161 6.42 -18.13 20.32
C ARG A 161 6.32 -17.24 19.09
N ALA A 162 7.15 -16.20 19.00
CA ALA A 162 7.18 -15.31 17.84
C ALA A 162 7.67 -16.02 16.56
N GLY A 163 8.60 -16.97 16.68
CA GLY A 163 9.06 -17.82 15.58
C GLY A 163 7.94 -18.74 15.08
N ASN A 164 7.27 -19.45 15.99
CA ASN A 164 6.18 -20.36 15.67
C ASN A 164 4.96 -19.64 15.04
N GLU A 165 4.64 -18.43 15.49
CA GLU A 165 3.59 -17.61 14.88
C GLU A 165 3.90 -17.16 13.45
N LYS A 166 5.18 -17.03 13.08
CA LYS A 166 5.60 -16.72 11.70
C LYS A 166 5.54 -17.94 10.79
N LEU A 167 5.97 -19.11 11.29
CA LEU A 167 5.87 -20.39 10.57
C LEU A 167 4.42 -20.76 10.24
N ASN A 168 3.48 -20.54 11.17
CA ASN A 168 2.06 -20.84 10.97
C ASN A 168 1.31 -19.86 10.04
N ARG A 169 1.99 -18.85 9.47
CA ARG A 169 1.40 -17.87 8.54
C ARG A 169 1.86 -18.05 7.08
N ILE A 170 2.73 -19.01 6.83
CA ILE A 170 3.17 -19.46 5.49
C ILE A 170 2.30 -20.64 5.08
#